data_AF-A0A2N9NSS6-F1
#
_entry.id   AF-A0A2N9NSS6-F1
#
_cell.length_a   1.000
_cell.length_b   1.000
_cell.length_c   1.000
_cell.angle_alpha   90.00
_cell.angle_beta   90.00
_cell.angle_gamma   90.00
#
_symmetry.space_group_name_H-M   'P 1'
#
loop_
_entity.id
_entity.type
_entity.pdbx_description
1 polymer ?
#
loop_
_entity_poly.entity_id
_entity_poly.type
_entity_poly.pdbx_seq_one_letter_code
_entity_poly.pdbx_strand_id
1 'polypeptide(L)'
;MNSHTFWSRILKVGGGIAMALGTLDPLEGSVLILLGSGLVALGMFLGRKERRTVLYWVWAFILIAVGVGAMMALSAAGGIGGKSGHSMWWGVLILPYPAGWLMVVAGGLAGLVRLFKARWKRAHA
;
A
#
# COMPACT_ATOMS: atom_id res chain seq x y z
N MET A 1 -4.69 -27.77 -6.90
CA MET A 1 -4.01 -26.46 -6.77
C MET A 1 -3.62 -26.29 -5.31
N ASN A 2 -2.35 -26.00 -4.98
CA ASN A 2 -1.94 -25.80 -3.58
C ASN A 2 -2.76 -24.67 -2.94
N SER A 3 -3.33 -24.90 -1.77
CA SER A 3 -4.19 -23.93 -1.08
C SER A 3 -3.49 -22.56 -0.91
N HIS A 4 -2.18 -22.57 -0.65
CA HIS A 4 -1.36 -21.37 -0.52
C HIS A 4 -1.33 -20.47 -1.78
N THR A 5 -1.35 -21.03 -2.99
CA THR A 5 -1.33 -20.23 -4.22
C THR A 5 -2.71 -19.64 -4.54
N PHE A 6 -3.79 -20.33 -4.16
CA PHE A 6 -5.15 -19.80 -4.27
C PHE A 6 -5.39 -18.64 -3.29
N TRP A 7 -5.06 -18.83 -2.00
CA TRP A 7 -5.16 -17.79 -0.97
C TRP A 7 -4.29 -16.57 -1.28
N SER A 8 -3.06 -16.78 -1.75
CA SER A 8 -2.19 -15.69 -2.22
C SER A 8 -2.88 -14.83 -3.28
N ARG A 9 -3.56 -15.46 -4.25
CA ARG A 9 -4.23 -14.74 -5.34
C ARG A 9 -5.41 -13.92 -4.83
N ILE A 10 -6.23 -14.49 -3.94
CA ILE A 10 -7.35 -13.77 -3.31
C ILE A 10 -6.83 -12.57 -2.53
N LEU A 11 -5.81 -12.75 -1.69
CA LEU A 11 -5.21 -11.67 -0.89
C LEU A 11 -4.69 -10.52 -1.75
N LYS A 12 -4.00 -10.83 -2.85
CA LYS A 12 -3.46 -9.80 -3.77
C LYS A 12 -4.57 -9.03 -4.49
N VAL A 13 -5.62 -9.71 -4.94
CA VAL A 13 -6.74 -9.08 -5.66
C VAL A 13 -7.58 -8.27 -4.69
N GLY A 14 -7.98 -8.85 -3.56
CA GLY A 14 -8.76 -8.18 -2.52
C GLY A 14 -8.02 -6.97 -1.95
N GLY A 15 -6.73 -7.12 -1.64
CA GLY A 15 -5.90 -6.01 -1.19
C GLY A 15 -5.79 -4.89 -2.22
N GLY A 16 -5.57 -5.22 -3.49
CA GLY A 16 -5.54 -4.22 -4.57
C GLY A 16 -6.86 -3.45 -4.74
N ILE A 17 -8.00 -4.14 -4.63
CA ILE A 17 -9.33 -3.49 -4.68
C ILE A 17 -9.54 -2.59 -3.47
N ALA A 18 -9.24 -3.07 -2.26
CA ALA A 18 -9.36 -2.27 -1.03
C ALA A 18 -8.53 -1.00 -1.12
N MET A 19 -7.33 -1.09 -1.68
CA MET A 19 -6.48 0.08 -1.92
C MET A 19 -7.06 1.04 -2.95
N ALA A 20 -7.63 0.55 -4.05
CA ALA A 20 -8.26 1.40 -5.05
C ALA A 20 -9.47 2.14 -4.45
N LEU A 21 -10.31 1.44 -3.69
CA LEU A 21 -11.45 2.05 -3.00
C LEU A 21 -11.01 3.09 -1.97
N GLY A 22 -9.91 2.83 -1.26
CA GLY A 22 -9.37 3.78 -0.27
C GLY A 22 -8.81 5.07 -0.88
N THR A 23 -8.60 5.13 -2.21
CA THR A 23 -8.22 6.39 -2.87
C THR A 23 -9.39 7.34 -3.14
N LEU A 24 -10.63 6.87 -3.00
CA LEU A 24 -11.83 7.69 -3.22
C LEU A 24 -12.00 8.77 -2.13
N ASP A 25 -11.57 8.47 -0.91
CA ASP A 25 -11.49 9.43 0.19
C ASP A 25 -10.10 9.32 0.85
N PRO A 26 -9.19 10.28 0.62
CA PRO A 26 -7.82 10.18 1.14
C PRO A 26 -7.70 10.17 2.67
N LEU A 27 -8.67 10.74 3.39
CA LEU A 27 -8.62 10.85 4.86
C LEU A 27 -9.19 9.59 5.50
N GLU A 28 -10.42 9.20 5.16
CA GLU A 28 -11.06 8.01 5.71
C GLU A 28 -10.54 6.72 5.05
N GLY A 29 -10.26 6.78 3.76
CA GLY A 29 -9.73 5.67 2.97
C GLY A 29 -8.26 5.35 3.23
N SER A 30 -7.54 6.17 4.00
CA SER A 30 -6.16 5.90 4.42
C SER A 30 -6.03 4.59 5.22
N VAL A 31 -7.02 4.29 6.08
CA VAL A 31 -7.12 3.02 6.81
C VAL A 31 -7.38 1.86 5.86
N LEU A 32 -8.19 2.08 4.83
CA LEU A 32 -8.49 1.07 3.82
C LEU A 32 -7.27 0.78 2.92
N ILE A 33 -6.49 1.80 2.60
CA ILE A 33 -5.19 1.70 1.91
C ILE A 33 -4.19 0.93 2.77
N LEU A 34 -4.15 1.19 4.08
CA LEU A 34 -3.30 0.45 5.03
C LEU A 34 -3.66 -1.03 5.06
N LEU A 35 -4.94 -1.36 5.26
CA LEU A 35 -5.42 -2.75 5.29
C LEU A 35 -5.20 -3.44 3.94
N GLY A 36 -5.49 -2.74 2.84
CA GLY A 36 -5.29 -3.27 1.49
C GLY A 36 -3.83 -3.56 1.18
N SER A 37 -2.91 -2.65 1.53
CA SER A 37 -1.47 -2.86 1.34
C SER A 37 -0.93 -4.01 2.20
N GLY A 38 -1.45 -4.17 3.42
CA GLY A 38 -1.17 -5.32 4.28
C GLY A 38 -1.62 -6.65 3.65
N LEU A 39 -2.83 -6.69 3.08
CA LEU A 39 -3.33 -7.86 2.34
C LEU A 39 -2.44 -8.22 1.15
N VAL A 40 -2.00 -7.22 0.37
CA VAL A 40 -1.12 -7.47 -0.78
C VAL A 40 0.25 -7.97 -0.30
N ALA A 41 0.85 -7.35 0.71
CA ALA A 41 2.12 -7.80 1.28
C ALA A 41 2.04 -9.25 1.77
N LEU A 42 0.97 -9.61 2.49
CA LEU A 42 0.73 -10.98 2.97
C LEU A 42 0.55 -11.96 1.80
N GLY A 43 -0.24 -11.58 0.79
CA GLY A 43 -0.43 -12.37 -0.42
C GLY A 43 0.88 -12.58 -1.21
N MET A 44 1.80 -11.61 -1.18
CA MET A 44 3.12 -11.73 -1.80
C MET A 44 4.06 -12.64 -1.00
N PHE A 45 3.99 -12.58 0.33
CA PHE A 45 4.73 -13.48 1.23
C PHE A 45 4.31 -14.95 1.06
N LEU A 46 3.00 -15.22 1.09
CA LEU A 46 2.42 -16.56 0.88
C LEU A 46 2.69 -17.13 -0.51
N GLY A 47 2.81 -16.26 -1.52
CA GLY A 47 3.09 -16.65 -2.90
C GLY A 47 4.53 -17.05 -3.18
N ARG A 48 5.43 -17.01 -2.18
CA ARG A 48 6.88 -17.24 -2.30
C ARG A 48 7.51 -16.52 -3.51
N LYS A 49 7.09 -15.28 -3.77
CA LYS A 49 7.73 -14.46 -4.79
C LYS A 49 9.13 -14.05 -4.36
N GLU A 50 9.94 -13.63 -5.32
CA GLU A 50 11.30 -13.17 -5.12
C GLU A 50 11.42 -12.22 -3.91
N ARG A 51 12.39 -12.48 -3.03
CA ARG A 51 12.59 -11.76 -1.76
C ARG A 51 12.56 -10.24 -1.91
N ARG A 52 13.14 -9.72 -2.99
CA ARG A 52 13.13 -8.28 -3.33
C ARG A 52 11.72 -7.72 -3.50
N THR A 53 10.83 -8.47 -4.13
CA THR A 53 9.45 -8.03 -4.34
C THR A 53 8.67 -8.07 -3.04
N VAL A 54 8.88 -9.09 -2.20
CA VAL A 54 8.24 -9.15 -0.87
C VAL A 54 8.69 -7.97 -0.01
N LEU A 55 9.99 -7.69 0.05
CA LEU A 55 10.54 -6.56 0.80
C LEU A 55 9.98 -5.22 0.31
N TYR A 56 9.84 -5.04 -1.00
CA TYR A 56 9.24 -3.82 -1.57
C TYR A 56 7.83 -3.54 -1.03
N TRP A 57 6.96 -4.56 -1.03
CA TRP A 57 5.59 -4.42 -0.53
C TRP A 57 5.51 -4.27 0.98
N VAL A 58 6.40 -4.93 1.73
CA VAL A 58 6.51 -4.76 3.18
C VAL A 58 6.95 -3.33 3.53
N TRP A 59 7.94 -2.79 2.82
CA TRP A 59 8.37 -1.40 3.02
C TRP A 59 7.27 -0.40 2.70
N ALA A 60 6.53 -0.62 1.60
CA ALA A 60 5.37 0.21 1.27
C ALA A 60 4.31 0.19 2.38
N PHE A 61 4.00 -0.99 2.92
CA PHE A 61 3.09 -1.14 4.06
C PHE A 61 3.59 -0.41 5.31
N ILE A 62 4.87 -0.57 5.68
CA ILE A 62 5.46 0.10 6.85
C ILE A 62 5.37 1.63 6.69
N LEU A 63 5.70 2.17 5.51
CA LEU A 63 5.63 3.60 5.25
C LEU A 63 4.20 4.14 5.37
N ILE A 64 3.21 3.42 4.83
CA ILE A 64 1.80 3.77 4.96
C ILE A 64 1.38 3.69 6.44
N ALA A 65 1.75 2.63 7.16
CA ALA A 65 1.41 2.44 8.56
C ALA A 65 1.96 3.55 9.45
N VAL A 66 3.24 3.91 9.25
CA VAL A 66 3.90 5.00 9.98
C VAL A 66 3.24 6.34 9.65
N GLY A 67 2.96 6.60 8.36
CA GLY A 67 2.35 7.85 7.94
C GLY A 67 0.91 8.02 8.45
N VAL A 68 0.08 6.98 8.39
CA VAL A 68 -1.28 6.97 8.96
C VAL A 68 -1.23 7.12 10.48
N GLY A 69 -0.35 6.37 11.15
CA GLY A 69 -0.16 6.49 12.60
C GLY A 69 0.27 7.90 13.02
N ALA A 70 1.18 8.52 12.26
CA ALA A 70 1.60 9.90 12.48
C ALA A 70 0.45 10.90 12.27
N MET A 71 -0.35 10.75 11.21
CA MET A 71 -1.54 11.57 10.98
C MET A 71 -2.54 11.46 12.15
N MET A 72 -2.82 10.23 12.63
CA MET A 72 -3.72 10.01 13.76
C MET A 72 -3.17 10.62 15.06
N ALA A 73 -1.88 10.42 15.34
CA ALA A 73 -1.23 10.96 16.52
C ALA A 73 -1.24 12.49 16.53
N LEU A 74 -0.93 13.12 15.40
CA LEU A 74 -0.97 14.58 15.26
C LEU A 74 -2.39 15.12 15.38
N SER A 75 -3.38 14.43 14.83
CA SER A 75 -4.79 14.80 14.98
C SER A 75 -5.24 14.72 16.45
N ALA A 76 -4.88 13.64 17.15
CA ALA A 76 -5.16 13.48 18.58
C ALA A 76 -4.43 14.50 19.47
N ALA A 77 -3.23 14.96 19.06
CA ALA A 77 -2.47 16.00 19.74
C ALA A 77 -2.95 17.45 19.45
N GLY A 78 -4.08 17.61 18.75
CA GLY A 78 -4.67 18.92 18.45
C GLY A 78 -4.27 19.51 17.11
N GLY A 79 -3.62 18.75 16.23
CA GLY A 79 -3.25 19.15 14.88
C GLY A 79 -1.91 19.90 14.78
N ILE A 80 -1.59 20.34 13.56
CA ILE A 80 -0.32 21.00 13.24
C ILE A 80 -0.56 22.49 13.01
N GLY A 81 0.24 23.35 13.67
CA GLY A 81 0.27 24.80 13.42
C GLY A 81 -0.83 25.62 14.10
N GLY A 82 -0.64 26.94 14.07
CA GLY A 82 -1.62 27.94 14.50
C GLY A 82 -2.05 27.81 15.97
N LYS A 83 -3.20 27.14 16.20
CA LYS A 83 -3.88 27.04 17.50
C LYS A 83 -3.39 25.89 18.39
N SER A 84 -2.61 24.95 17.85
CA SER A 84 -2.14 23.76 18.58
C SER A 84 -0.77 23.92 19.27
N GLY A 85 -0.06 25.03 19.01
CA GLY A 85 1.29 25.28 19.54
C GLY A 85 2.41 24.43 18.90
N HIS A 86 2.08 23.49 18.01
CA HIS A 86 3.07 22.64 17.32
C HIS A 86 3.63 23.31 16.05
N SER A 87 4.95 23.24 15.87
CA SER A 87 5.66 23.75 14.69
C SER A 87 5.21 23.06 13.39
N MET A 88 5.22 23.78 12.24
CA MET A 88 4.91 23.18 10.93
C MET A 88 5.82 21.99 10.57
N TRP A 89 7.01 21.89 11.17
CA TRP A 89 7.95 20.78 10.97
C TRP A 89 7.37 19.41 11.34
N TRP A 90 6.36 19.34 12.20
CA TRP A 90 5.64 18.10 12.49
C TRP A 90 4.91 17.54 11.25
N GLY A 91 4.68 18.35 10.22
CA GLY A 91 4.18 17.88 8.93
C GLY A 91 5.13 16.92 8.21
N VAL A 92 6.43 16.95 8.50
CA VAL A 92 7.40 15.99 7.96
C VAL A 92 7.07 14.56 8.39
N LEU A 93 6.46 14.37 9.56
CA LEU A 93 6.05 13.05 10.05
C LEU A 93 4.98 12.39 9.18
N ILE A 94 4.28 13.18 8.35
CA ILE A 94 3.24 12.70 7.44
C ILE A 94 3.83 12.18 6.12
N LEU A 95 5.04 12.60 5.71
CA LEU A 95 5.68 12.21 4.44
C LEU A 95 5.76 10.69 4.16
N PRO A 96 5.91 9.80 5.16
CA PRO A 96 5.89 8.36 4.93
C PRO A 96 4.60 7.89 4.22
N TYR A 97 3.45 8.52 4.48
CA TYR A 97 2.18 8.15 3.86
C TYR A 97 2.18 8.31 2.32
N PRO A 98 2.41 9.51 1.75
CA PRO A 98 2.44 9.69 0.30
C PRO A 98 3.58 8.89 -0.36
N ALA A 99 4.73 8.76 0.31
CA ALA A 99 5.84 7.93 -0.20
C ALA A 99 5.44 6.46 -0.32
N GLY A 100 4.84 5.88 0.72
CA GLY A 100 4.35 4.51 0.70
C GLY A 100 3.22 4.30 -0.31
N TRP A 101 2.32 5.28 -0.46
CA TRP A 101 1.26 5.25 -1.47
C TRP A 101 1.83 5.21 -2.90
N LEU A 102 2.80 6.06 -3.23
CA LEU A 102 3.46 6.07 -4.54
C LEU A 102 4.14 4.73 -4.85
N MET A 103 4.76 4.10 -3.85
CA MET A 103 5.34 2.76 -4.03
C MET A 103 4.26 1.74 -4.39
N VAL A 104 3.11 1.76 -3.73
CA VAL A 104 2.06 0.82 -4.08
C VAL A 104 1.51 1.07 -5.49
N VAL A 105 1.27 2.32 -5.86
CA VAL A 105 0.81 2.68 -7.22
C VAL A 105 1.80 2.18 -8.26
N ALA A 106 3.10 2.46 -8.08
CA ALA A 106 4.15 2.01 -8.98
C ALA A 106 4.26 0.46 -9.05
N GLY A 107 4.20 -0.21 -7.89
CA GLY A 107 4.23 -1.67 -7.81
C GLY A 107 3.02 -2.33 -8.48
N GLY A 108 1.83 -1.75 -8.31
CA GLY A 108 0.59 -2.18 -8.95
C GLY A 108 0.64 -2.02 -10.47
N LEU A 109 1.02 -0.84 -10.95
CA LEU A 109 1.21 -0.55 -12.38
C LEU A 109 2.24 -1.49 -13.02
N ALA A 110 3.41 -1.66 -12.40
CA ALA A 110 4.43 -2.58 -12.90
C ALA A 110 3.93 -4.04 -12.95
N GLY A 111 3.14 -4.45 -11.95
CA GLY A 111 2.47 -5.75 -11.95
C GLY A 111 1.47 -5.91 -13.10
N LEU A 112 0.68 -4.88 -13.37
CA LEU A 112 -0.32 -4.84 -14.43
C LEU A 112 0.34 -4.90 -15.82
N VAL A 113 1.37 -4.08 -16.06
CA VAL A 113 2.14 -4.09 -17.31
C VAL A 113 2.77 -5.45 -17.56
N ARG A 114 3.34 -6.10 -16.53
CA ARG A 114 3.89 -7.45 -16.65
C ARG A 114 2.82 -8.48 -17.04
N LEU A 115 1.60 -8.35 -16.50
CA LEU A 115 0.47 -9.22 -16.85
C LEU A 115 0.08 -9.05 -18.32
N PHE A 116 -0.10 -7.81 -18.79
CA PHE A 116 -0.42 -7.52 -20.19
C PHE A 116 0.66 -8.04 -21.13
N LYS A 117 1.94 -7.79 -20.82
CA LYS A 117 3.07 -8.29 -21.62
C LYS A 117 3.11 -9.82 -21.69
N ALA A 118 2.79 -10.52 -20.59
CA ALA A 118 2.73 -11.97 -20.55
C ALA A 118 1.50 -12.56 -21.26
N ARG A 119 0.38 -11.82 -21.33
CA ARG A 119 -0.79 -12.20 -22.14
C ARG A 119 -0.51 -12.00 -23.64
N TRP A 120 0.08 -10.87 -24.01
CA TRP A 120 0.45 -10.55 -25.39
C TRP A 120 1.38 -11.60 -25.99
N LYS A 121 2.46 -11.97 -25.28
CA LYS A 121 3.38 -13.02 -25.73
C LYS A 121 2.69 -14.37 -25.97
N ARG A 122 1.63 -14.70 -25.23
CA ARG A 122 0.88 -15.95 -25.40
C ARG A 122 -0.14 -15.90 -26.54
N ALA A 123 -0.54 -14.72 -26.99
CA ALA A 123 -1.45 -14.55 -28.12
C ALA A 123 -0.73 -14.56 -29.48
N HIS A 124 0.59 -14.36 -29.48
CA HIS A 124 1.44 -14.28 -30.67
C HIS A 124 2.59 -15.31 -30.67
N ALA A 125 2.49 -16.35 -29.85
CA ALA A 125 3.36 -17.53 -29.85
C ALA A 125 2.54 -18.73 -30.31
#